data_AF-A0A0K1Q1Y3-F1
#
_entry.id   AF-A0A0K1Q1Y3-F1
#
_cell.length_a   1.000
_cell.length_b   1.000
_cell.length_c   1.000
_cell.angle_alpha   90.00
_cell.angle_beta   90.00
_cell.angle_gamma   90.00
#
_symmetry.space_group_name_H-M   'P 1'
#
loop_
_entity.id
_entity.type
_entity.pdbx_description
1 polymer ?
#
loop_
_entity_poly.entity_id
_entity_poly.type
_entity_poly.pdbx_seq_one_letter_code
_entity_poly.pdbx_strand_id
1 'polypeptide(L)'
;MNVGPNTPMPEDGVIQIGFDRYLLPSTVTRQSMVIVDANHQPLPASLSPVVVYDPVARTVTLAPPTTPWLTKGQSYTLILGIPQGDSDSGGVRAIDGATLAEDQTRIIGFFVGEPNGVGIGEPTIDLCRDVLPIFVAKCSAPSCHGSSQAAAASLVLDSSSGIEFTARGRVAQGSNTGALFGTPTPPGRLFGIDMPIIDPGNPGNSWLQYKVEIANEPPNPLPAPRVTCPGAPTTAAPAPYEPLVSTPHAPSEAERTVLDNYVLGQVMPYPTLQPLSSYGDQPLTFEERERIRLWISQLRSGQPLPECGLCQEQ
;
A
#
# COMPACT_ATOMS: atom_id res chain seq x y z
N MET A 1 -7.43 -14.66 -6.19
CA MET A 1 -7.51 -14.99 -4.74
C MET A 1 -6.66 -16.20 -4.48
N ASN A 2 -6.03 -16.29 -3.31
CA ASN A 2 -5.13 -17.40 -2.94
C ASN A 2 -5.85 -18.58 -2.26
N VAL A 3 -7.16 -18.50 -2.07
CA VAL A 3 -8.02 -19.55 -1.51
C VAL A 3 -9.18 -19.83 -2.45
N GLY A 4 -9.75 -21.03 -2.36
CA GLY A 4 -10.92 -21.43 -3.13
C GLY A 4 -11.30 -22.90 -2.91
N PRO A 5 -12.29 -23.42 -3.66
CA PRO A 5 -12.79 -24.78 -3.45
C PRO A 5 -11.72 -25.87 -3.63
N ASN A 6 -10.71 -25.61 -4.46
CA ASN A 6 -9.61 -26.53 -4.76
C ASN A 6 -8.27 -26.10 -4.12
N THR A 7 -8.29 -25.06 -3.29
CA THR A 7 -7.08 -24.46 -2.70
C THR A 7 -7.35 -24.24 -1.22
N PRO A 8 -7.00 -25.22 -0.34
CA PRO A 8 -7.17 -25.07 1.09
C PRO A 8 -6.46 -23.83 1.60
N MET A 9 -7.09 -23.17 2.56
CA MET A 9 -6.43 -22.15 3.36
C MET A 9 -5.75 -22.82 4.57
N PRO A 10 -4.45 -22.65 4.81
CA PRO A 10 -3.82 -23.10 6.05
C PRO A 10 -4.48 -22.43 7.28
N GLU A 11 -4.60 -23.12 8.42
CA GLU A 11 -5.21 -22.55 9.64
C GLU A 11 -4.43 -21.36 10.23
N ASP A 12 -3.15 -21.26 9.89
CA ASP A 12 -2.22 -20.15 10.18
C ASP A 12 -2.06 -19.17 9.00
N GLY A 13 -2.78 -19.40 7.91
CA GLY A 13 -2.68 -18.63 6.67
C GLY A 13 -3.48 -17.32 6.69
N VAL A 14 -3.31 -16.57 5.60
CA VAL A 14 -4.05 -15.34 5.29
C VAL A 14 -4.88 -15.51 4.02
N ILE A 15 -5.93 -14.71 3.86
CA ILE A 15 -6.65 -14.59 2.58
C ILE A 15 -6.20 -13.31 1.91
N GLN A 16 -5.77 -13.39 0.65
CA GLN A 16 -5.41 -12.25 -0.16
C GLN A 16 -6.31 -12.17 -1.39
N ILE A 17 -6.77 -10.96 -1.70
CA ILE A 17 -7.72 -10.65 -2.76
C ILE A 17 -7.06 -9.62 -3.66
N GLY A 18 -6.92 -9.91 -4.94
CA GLY A 18 -6.38 -8.96 -5.92
C GLY A 18 -7.48 -8.17 -6.61
N PHE A 19 -7.22 -6.90 -6.88
CA PHE A 19 -8.10 -5.97 -7.58
C PHE A 19 -7.36 -5.38 -8.79
N ASP A 20 -8.09 -5.15 -9.86
CA ASP A 20 -7.60 -4.47 -11.07
C ASP A 20 -7.65 -2.94 -10.95
N ARG A 21 -8.27 -2.43 -9.87
CA ARG A 21 -8.44 -1.00 -9.59
C ARG A 21 -7.85 -0.59 -8.24
N TYR A 22 -7.48 0.67 -8.10
CA TYR A 22 -7.16 1.26 -6.79
C TYR A 22 -8.44 1.34 -5.96
N LEU A 23 -8.39 0.83 -4.74
CA LEU A 23 -9.50 0.86 -3.81
C LEU A 23 -9.53 2.15 -3.01
N LEU A 24 -10.73 2.59 -2.68
CA LEU A 24 -10.99 3.65 -1.73
C LEU A 24 -10.73 3.12 -0.30
N PRO A 25 -9.67 3.59 0.39
CA PRO A 25 -9.18 2.97 1.63
C PRO A 25 -10.24 2.92 2.74
N SER A 26 -11.07 3.95 2.85
CA SER A 26 -12.15 4.04 3.83
C SER A 26 -13.27 2.99 3.62
N THR A 27 -13.27 2.28 2.49
CA THR A 27 -14.16 1.16 2.21
C THR A 27 -13.50 -0.20 2.42
N VAL A 28 -12.18 -0.26 2.60
CA VAL A 28 -11.48 -1.52 2.82
C VAL A 28 -11.54 -1.86 4.31
N THR A 29 -12.72 -2.33 4.75
CA THR A 29 -13.03 -2.59 6.16
C THR A 29 -13.48 -4.02 6.39
N ARG A 30 -13.54 -4.43 7.66
CA ARG A 30 -14.10 -5.73 8.10
C ARG A 30 -15.57 -5.90 7.71
N GLN A 31 -16.31 -4.81 7.54
CA GLN A 31 -17.72 -4.83 7.15
C GLN A 31 -17.88 -5.08 5.64
N SER A 32 -16.87 -4.79 4.84
CA SER A 32 -16.89 -4.98 3.39
C SER A 32 -16.56 -6.40 2.94
N MET A 33 -15.95 -7.18 3.83
CA MET A 33 -15.48 -8.55 3.58
C MET A 33 -15.82 -9.43 4.77
N VAL A 34 -16.83 -10.28 4.62
CA VAL A 34 -17.37 -11.09 5.72
C VAL A 34 -16.99 -12.55 5.50
N ILE A 35 -16.43 -13.18 6.52
CA ILE A 35 -16.23 -14.63 6.55
C ILE A 35 -17.38 -15.24 7.36
N VAL A 36 -18.07 -16.23 6.78
CA VAL A 36 -19.11 -17.00 7.43
C VAL A 36 -18.74 -18.49 7.48
N ASP A 37 -19.24 -19.19 8.49
CA ASP A 37 -19.06 -20.64 8.62
C ASP A 37 -20.02 -21.45 7.71
N ALA A 38 -19.96 -22.78 7.82
CA ALA A 38 -20.84 -23.70 7.08
C ALA A 38 -22.35 -23.52 7.40
N ASN A 39 -22.69 -22.87 8.50
CA ASN A 39 -24.06 -22.53 8.91
C ASN A 39 -24.44 -21.09 8.53
N HIS A 40 -23.62 -20.42 7.70
CA HIS A 40 -23.76 -19.02 7.31
C HIS A 40 -23.75 -18.04 8.50
N GLN A 41 -23.13 -18.41 9.62
CA GLN A 41 -22.93 -17.50 10.74
C GLN A 41 -21.62 -16.73 10.55
N PRO A 42 -21.62 -15.39 10.68
CA PRO A 42 -20.38 -14.61 10.69
C PRO A 42 -19.43 -15.07 11.79
N LEU A 43 -18.13 -14.97 11.54
CA LEU A 43 -17.14 -15.21 12.59
C LEU A 43 -17.39 -14.30 13.80
N PRO A 44 -17.16 -14.79 15.03
CA PRO A 44 -17.25 -13.95 16.23
C PRO A 44 -16.24 -12.80 16.17
N ALA A 45 -16.53 -11.71 16.87
CA ALA A 45 -15.68 -10.51 16.85
C ALA A 45 -14.21 -10.78 17.25
N SER A 46 -13.97 -11.75 18.14
CA SER A 46 -12.62 -12.18 18.56
C SER A 46 -11.81 -12.83 17.44
N LEU A 47 -12.47 -13.32 16.39
CA LEU A 47 -11.85 -13.94 15.21
C LEU A 47 -11.99 -13.06 13.96
N SER A 48 -12.44 -11.81 14.11
CA SER A 48 -12.56 -10.89 12.97
C SER A 48 -11.18 -10.55 12.39
N PRO A 49 -10.98 -10.67 11.06
CA PRO A 49 -9.68 -10.45 10.42
C PRO A 49 -9.14 -9.04 10.66
N VAL A 50 -7.82 -8.90 10.77
CA VAL A 50 -7.17 -7.63 10.46
C VAL A 50 -7.20 -7.46 8.93
N VAL A 51 -7.72 -6.33 8.47
CA VAL A 51 -7.84 -6.03 7.03
C VAL A 51 -6.77 -5.00 6.68
N VAL A 52 -5.91 -5.34 5.73
CA VAL A 52 -4.82 -4.47 5.26
C VAL A 52 -4.95 -4.30 3.76
N TYR A 53 -4.92 -3.05 3.29
CA TYR A 53 -4.87 -2.72 1.87
C TYR A 53 -3.44 -2.43 1.44
N ASP A 54 -2.99 -3.15 0.42
CA ASP A 54 -1.77 -2.90 -0.32
C ASP A 54 -2.13 -2.19 -1.64
N PRO A 55 -1.90 -0.87 -1.74
CA PRO A 55 -2.18 -0.14 -2.97
C PRO A 55 -1.17 -0.41 -4.10
N VAL A 56 0.04 -0.91 -3.82
CA VAL A 56 1.06 -1.21 -4.85
C VAL A 56 0.63 -2.45 -5.64
N ALA A 57 0.45 -3.57 -4.94
CA ALA A 57 -0.05 -4.81 -5.52
C ALA A 57 -1.56 -4.78 -5.82
N ARG A 58 -2.28 -3.74 -5.38
CA ARG A 58 -3.76 -3.64 -5.37
C ARG A 58 -4.39 -4.89 -4.75
N THR A 59 -3.90 -5.27 -3.58
CA THR A 59 -4.42 -6.44 -2.86
C THR A 59 -4.98 -6.07 -1.49
N VAL A 60 -6.00 -6.81 -1.06
CA VAL A 60 -6.48 -6.77 0.32
C VAL A 60 -6.15 -8.07 1.00
N THR A 61 -5.50 -7.99 2.15
CA THR A 61 -5.15 -9.12 3.00
C THR A 61 -6.05 -9.16 4.22
N LEU A 62 -6.69 -10.32 4.45
CA LEU A 62 -7.40 -10.67 5.66
C LEU A 62 -6.48 -11.57 6.49
N ALA A 63 -5.88 -10.99 7.53
CA ALA A 63 -4.93 -11.66 8.41
C ALA A 63 -5.59 -12.09 9.73
N PRO A 64 -5.13 -13.21 10.33
CA PRO A 64 -5.61 -13.66 11.63
C PRO A 64 -5.38 -12.59 12.71
N PRO A 65 -6.38 -12.30 13.58
CA PRO A 65 -6.13 -11.52 14.79
C PRO A 65 -5.36 -12.33 15.84
N THR A 66 -5.46 -13.66 15.78
CA THR A 66 -4.81 -14.66 16.64
C THR A 66 -4.59 -15.94 15.86
N THR A 67 -3.56 -16.73 16.16
CA THR A 67 -3.33 -18.02 15.46
C THR A 67 -3.55 -19.20 16.42
N PRO A 68 -4.31 -20.24 16.03
CA PRO A 68 -5.14 -20.34 14.82
C PRO A 68 -6.40 -19.47 14.92
N TRP A 69 -6.93 -19.01 13.79
CA TRP A 69 -8.19 -18.24 13.75
C TRP A 69 -9.37 -18.96 13.11
N LEU A 70 -9.12 -19.99 12.31
CA LEU A 70 -10.17 -20.79 11.67
C LEU A 70 -9.98 -22.27 12.02
N THR A 71 -11.08 -23.00 12.14
CA THR A 71 -11.06 -24.44 12.48
C THR A 71 -10.64 -25.28 11.28
N LYS A 72 -9.56 -26.05 11.43
CA LYS A 72 -9.15 -27.07 10.47
C LYS A 72 -10.28 -28.04 10.11
N GLY A 73 -10.37 -28.38 8.82
CA GLY A 73 -11.38 -29.27 8.25
C GLY A 73 -12.76 -28.64 8.09
N GLN A 74 -12.98 -27.43 8.59
CA GLN A 74 -14.24 -26.72 8.44
C GLN A 74 -14.26 -25.93 7.12
N SER A 75 -15.44 -25.88 6.51
CA SER A 75 -15.71 -25.02 5.35
C SER A 75 -16.16 -23.65 5.79
N TYR A 76 -15.69 -22.63 5.07
CA TYR A 76 -16.05 -21.24 5.26
C TYR A 76 -16.38 -20.61 3.91
N THR A 77 -17.07 -19.48 3.96
CA THR A 77 -17.36 -18.67 2.78
C THR A 77 -16.92 -17.24 3.03
N LEU A 78 -16.10 -16.70 2.13
CA LEU A 78 -15.81 -15.28 2.06
C LEU A 78 -16.85 -14.59 1.17
N ILE A 79 -17.47 -13.54 1.69
CA ILE A 79 -18.49 -12.73 1.03
C ILE A 79 -17.94 -11.32 0.84
N LEU A 80 -17.85 -10.88 -0.42
CA LEU A 80 -17.52 -9.52 -0.81
C LEU A 80 -18.82 -8.75 -1.04
N GLY A 81 -19.11 -7.80 -0.16
CA GLY A 81 -20.35 -7.03 -0.23
C GLY A 81 -20.35 -6.02 -1.39
N ILE A 82 -21.55 -5.66 -1.86
CA ILE A 82 -21.76 -4.54 -2.79
C ILE A 82 -22.46 -3.43 -2.00
N PRO A 83 -21.85 -2.24 -1.90
CA PRO A 83 -22.45 -1.15 -1.16
C PRO A 83 -23.69 -0.62 -1.90
N GLN A 84 -24.80 -0.45 -1.18
CA GLN A 84 -26.11 -0.02 -1.71
C GLN A 84 -26.23 1.50 -1.89
N GLY A 85 -25.21 2.27 -1.50
CA GLY A 85 -25.15 3.72 -1.61
C GLY A 85 -23.86 4.28 -1.01
N ASP A 86 -23.61 5.57 -1.18
CA ASP A 86 -22.32 6.19 -0.81
C ASP A 86 -22.01 6.13 0.69
N SER A 87 -23.05 6.06 1.52
CA SER A 87 -22.92 5.89 2.98
C SER A 87 -22.72 4.44 3.43
N ASP A 88 -22.94 3.46 2.55
CA ASP A 88 -22.92 2.04 2.92
C ASP A 88 -21.48 1.51 3.09
N SER A 89 -21.18 0.92 4.26
CA SER A 89 -19.89 0.30 4.61
C SER A 89 -19.82 -1.19 4.31
N GLY A 90 -20.91 -1.79 3.83
CA GLY A 90 -21.03 -3.20 3.48
C GLY A 90 -20.45 -3.58 2.12
N GLY A 91 -19.35 -2.96 1.67
CA GLY A 91 -18.69 -3.35 0.44
C GLY A 91 -17.55 -2.42 0.04
N VAL A 92 -16.64 -2.96 -0.77
CA VAL A 92 -15.49 -2.23 -1.29
C VAL A 92 -15.87 -1.33 -2.46
N ARG A 93 -15.17 -0.21 -2.59
CA ARG A 93 -15.25 0.69 -3.73
C ARG A 93 -13.86 0.96 -4.28
N ALA A 94 -13.78 1.20 -5.58
CA ALA A 94 -12.63 1.84 -6.18
C ALA A 94 -12.56 3.33 -5.75
N ILE A 95 -11.40 3.97 -5.95
CA ILE A 95 -11.19 5.39 -5.61
C ILE A 95 -12.16 6.34 -6.32
N ASP A 96 -12.69 5.93 -7.47
CA ASP A 96 -13.69 6.67 -8.24
C ASP A 96 -15.14 6.34 -7.84
N GLY A 97 -15.32 5.57 -6.76
CA GLY A 97 -16.61 5.18 -6.22
C GLY A 97 -17.23 3.94 -6.87
N ALA A 98 -16.65 3.41 -7.96
CA ALA A 98 -17.17 2.22 -8.62
C ALA A 98 -17.20 1.01 -7.67
N THR A 99 -18.24 0.20 -7.78
CA THR A 99 -18.39 -1.04 -7.00
C THR A 99 -17.81 -2.22 -7.77
N LEU A 100 -17.77 -3.39 -7.12
CA LEU A 100 -17.57 -4.66 -7.82
C LEU A 100 -18.62 -4.82 -8.92
N ALA A 101 -18.22 -5.39 -10.05
CA ALA A 101 -19.14 -5.66 -11.15
C ALA A 101 -20.16 -6.74 -10.73
N GLU A 102 -21.41 -6.61 -11.19
CA GLU A 102 -22.50 -7.49 -10.77
C GLU A 102 -22.29 -8.96 -11.16
N ASP A 103 -21.53 -9.18 -12.24
CA ASP A 103 -21.20 -10.48 -12.82
C ASP A 103 -19.97 -11.16 -12.19
N GLN A 104 -19.26 -10.48 -11.28
CA GLN A 104 -18.10 -11.05 -10.59
C GLN A 104 -18.49 -12.00 -9.46
N THR A 105 -17.69 -13.05 -9.27
CA THR A 105 -17.80 -13.97 -8.13
C THR A 105 -17.50 -13.25 -6.83
N ARG A 106 -18.53 -13.10 -5.98
CA ARG A 106 -18.46 -12.41 -4.68
C ARG A 106 -18.58 -13.33 -3.48
N ILE A 107 -18.92 -14.59 -3.72
CA ILE A 107 -19.15 -15.61 -2.69
C ILE A 107 -18.16 -16.74 -2.98
N ILE A 108 -17.21 -16.93 -2.09
CA ILE A 108 -16.05 -17.78 -2.32
C ILE A 108 -15.96 -18.78 -1.18
N GLY A 109 -16.35 -20.02 -1.48
CA GLY A 109 -16.20 -21.13 -0.56
C GLY A 109 -14.76 -21.65 -0.53
N PHE A 110 -14.27 -21.97 0.67
CA PHE A 110 -12.97 -22.60 0.88
C PHE A 110 -13.02 -23.51 2.11
N PHE A 111 -12.02 -24.38 2.25
CA PHE A 111 -11.84 -25.22 3.45
C PHE A 111 -10.50 -24.93 4.10
N VAL A 112 -10.43 -25.16 5.41
CA VAL A 112 -9.20 -24.94 6.18
C VAL A 112 -8.40 -26.23 6.25
N GLY A 113 -7.13 -26.16 5.85
CA GLY A 113 -6.17 -27.27 5.86
C GLY A 113 -5.26 -27.27 7.09
N GLU A 114 -4.22 -28.12 7.04
CA GLU A 114 -3.13 -28.12 8.02
C GLU A 114 -2.40 -26.77 8.05
N PRO A 115 -1.81 -26.40 9.21
CA PRO A 115 -0.89 -25.28 9.23
C PRO A 115 0.30 -25.61 8.32
N ASN A 116 0.75 -24.64 7.55
CA ASN A 116 1.90 -24.86 6.67
C ASN A 116 3.19 -24.25 7.24
N GLY A 117 3.12 -23.52 8.36
CA GLY A 117 4.28 -22.83 8.96
C GLY A 117 4.83 -21.72 8.06
N VAL A 118 4.23 -21.51 6.89
CA VAL A 118 4.48 -20.40 5.99
C VAL A 118 3.56 -19.30 6.46
N GLY A 119 3.90 -18.73 7.62
CA GLY A 119 3.54 -17.34 7.82
C GLY A 119 4.13 -16.62 6.62
N ILE A 120 3.28 -16.15 5.71
CA ILE A 120 3.68 -15.27 4.61
C ILE A 120 3.94 -13.93 5.28
N GLY A 121 4.98 -13.92 6.10
CA GLY A 121 5.46 -12.76 6.79
C GLY A 121 6.03 -11.86 5.73
N GLU A 122 5.45 -10.68 5.62
CA GLU A 122 6.10 -9.58 4.93
C GLU A 122 7.56 -9.50 5.41
N PRO A 123 8.54 -9.40 4.49
CA PRO A 123 9.93 -9.31 4.89
C PRO A 123 10.15 -8.05 5.73
N THR A 124 11.00 -8.14 6.76
CA THR A 124 11.36 -6.95 7.56
C THR A 124 12.13 -5.95 6.71
N ILE A 125 11.65 -4.71 6.67
CA ILE A 125 12.25 -3.61 5.93
C ILE A 125 12.90 -2.63 6.91
N ASP A 126 14.16 -2.30 6.64
CA ASP A 126 14.91 -1.31 7.41
C ASP A 126 14.91 0.05 6.68
N LEU A 127 14.56 1.13 7.39
CA LEU A 127 14.53 2.47 6.79
C LEU A 127 15.88 2.85 6.18
N CYS A 128 16.97 2.66 6.91
CA CYS A 128 18.28 3.16 6.54
C CYS A 128 18.92 2.38 5.40
N ARG A 129 18.62 1.07 5.29
CA ARG A 129 19.14 0.22 4.23
C ARG A 129 18.24 0.17 3.00
N ASP A 130 16.93 0.07 3.19
CA ASP A 130 16.01 -0.39 2.13
C ASP A 130 15.16 0.74 1.53
N VAL A 131 14.93 1.84 2.27
CA VAL A 131 13.99 2.91 1.87
C VAL A 131 14.67 4.25 1.68
N LEU A 132 15.47 4.70 2.65
CA LEU A 132 16.13 6.00 2.59
C LEU A 132 17.05 6.15 1.36
N PRO A 133 17.80 5.12 0.93
CA PRO A 133 18.49 5.11 -0.36
C PRO A 133 17.61 5.45 -1.56
N ILE A 134 16.39 4.89 -1.61
CA ILE A 134 15.43 5.14 -2.70
C ILE A 134 15.01 6.62 -2.66
N PHE A 135 14.65 7.13 -1.49
CA PHE A 135 14.26 8.52 -1.34
C PHE A 135 15.38 9.49 -1.69
N VAL A 136 16.60 9.27 -1.19
CA VAL A 136 17.76 10.11 -1.49
C VAL A 136 18.03 10.14 -3.00
N ALA A 137 18.00 8.99 -3.67
CA ALA A 137 18.33 8.88 -5.08
C ALA A 137 17.22 9.42 -6.01
N LYS A 138 15.94 9.19 -5.71
CA LYS A 138 14.83 9.44 -6.65
C LYS A 138 13.83 10.53 -6.20
N CYS A 139 13.69 10.78 -4.91
CA CYS A 139 12.68 11.72 -4.40
C CYS A 139 13.29 13.04 -3.92
N SER A 140 14.51 13.00 -3.40
CA SER A 140 15.18 14.17 -2.81
C SER A 140 16.08 14.89 -3.81
N ALA A 141 16.68 14.15 -4.74
CA ALA A 141 17.58 14.71 -5.74
C ALA A 141 16.83 15.34 -6.94
N PRO A 142 17.36 16.43 -7.54
CA PRO A 142 18.39 17.31 -6.99
C PRO A 142 17.87 18.29 -5.94
N SER A 143 16.56 18.50 -5.77
CA SER A 143 16.02 19.44 -4.75
C SER A 143 14.54 19.28 -4.40
N CYS A 144 13.82 18.26 -4.92
CA CYS A 144 12.36 18.23 -4.73
C CYS A 144 11.98 18.03 -3.26
N HIS A 145 12.59 17.06 -2.58
CA HIS A 145 12.30 16.77 -1.17
C HIS A 145 13.56 16.63 -0.32
N GLY A 146 14.62 17.38 -0.64
CA GLY A 146 15.83 17.45 0.18
C GLY A 146 15.75 18.50 1.30
N SER A 147 16.67 18.43 2.26
CA SER A 147 16.83 19.31 3.43
C SER A 147 17.12 20.79 3.15
N SER A 148 16.99 21.23 1.89
CA SER A 148 17.09 22.62 1.50
C SER A 148 15.86 23.43 1.93
N GLN A 149 15.99 24.76 2.01
CA GLN A 149 14.84 25.65 2.27
C GLN A 149 13.78 25.63 1.15
N ALA A 150 14.06 24.98 0.02
CA ALA A 150 13.18 24.87 -1.14
C ALA A 150 12.47 23.51 -1.24
N ALA A 151 12.47 22.70 -0.17
CA ALA A 151 11.76 21.42 -0.14
C ALA A 151 10.29 21.60 -0.55
N ALA A 152 9.91 20.96 -1.65
CA ALA A 152 8.56 21.01 -2.20
C ALA A 152 7.55 20.48 -1.18
N ALA A 153 6.45 21.22 -1.02
CA ALA A 153 5.42 20.96 -0.02
C ALA A 153 5.96 20.84 1.44
N SER A 154 7.12 21.41 1.72
CA SER A 154 7.82 21.30 3.02
C SER A 154 8.10 19.86 3.46
N LEU A 155 8.18 18.94 2.49
CA LEU A 155 8.44 17.52 2.71
C LEU A 155 9.93 17.22 2.50
N VAL A 156 10.58 16.67 3.52
CA VAL A 156 12.00 16.30 3.53
C VAL A 156 12.13 14.79 3.64
N LEU A 157 12.69 14.15 2.62
CA LEU A 157 12.83 12.70 2.46
C LEU A 157 14.29 12.22 2.41
N ASP A 158 15.27 13.12 2.51
CA ASP A 158 16.71 12.79 2.45
C ASP A 158 17.34 12.38 3.79
N SER A 159 16.56 12.36 4.87
CA SER A 159 17.03 12.03 6.21
C SER A 159 15.92 11.42 7.08
N SER A 160 16.30 10.56 8.03
CA SER A 160 15.39 9.99 9.04
C SER A 160 14.64 11.06 9.82
N SER A 161 15.35 12.10 10.27
CA SER A 161 14.77 13.23 11.00
C SER A 161 13.84 14.08 10.12
N GLY A 162 14.21 14.33 8.86
CA GLY A 162 13.34 15.00 7.89
C GLY A 162 12.00 14.28 7.73
N ILE A 163 12.05 12.96 7.51
CA ILE A 163 10.86 12.12 7.36
C ILE A 163 10.01 12.15 8.63
N GLU A 164 10.64 12.00 9.81
CA GLU A 164 9.97 12.04 11.10
C GLU A 164 9.20 13.35 11.32
N PHE A 165 9.83 14.49 11.05
CA PHE A 165 9.26 15.80 11.36
C PHE A 165 8.26 16.30 10.31
N THR A 166 8.45 15.93 9.04
CA THR A 166 7.72 16.51 7.90
C THR A 166 6.73 15.57 7.23
N ALA A 167 6.91 14.25 7.32
CA ALA A 167 6.06 13.27 6.63
C ALA A 167 5.16 12.48 7.59
N ARG A 168 5.73 11.94 8.67
CA ARG A 168 5.02 10.97 9.51
C ARG A 168 3.88 11.61 10.30
N GLY A 169 2.65 11.13 10.09
CA GLY A 169 1.46 11.63 10.77
C GLY A 169 1.10 13.09 10.41
N ARG A 170 1.74 13.66 9.38
CA ARG A 170 1.41 14.98 8.86
C ARG A 170 0.39 14.83 7.73
N VAL A 171 -0.62 15.68 7.72
CA VAL A 171 -1.58 15.73 6.61
C VAL A 171 -0.87 16.20 5.34
N ALA A 172 -1.11 15.53 4.22
CA ALA A 172 -0.56 15.92 2.94
C ALA A 172 -1.26 17.18 2.42
N GLN A 173 -0.50 18.25 2.15
CA GLN A 173 -1.09 19.50 1.61
C GLN A 173 -1.87 19.24 0.31
N GLY A 174 -1.32 18.43 -0.59
CA GLY A 174 -1.97 18.08 -1.86
C GLY A 174 -3.27 17.29 -1.73
N SER A 175 -3.53 16.70 -0.56
CA SER A 175 -4.72 15.89 -0.31
C SER A 175 -5.94 16.75 0.05
N ASN A 176 -5.72 17.98 0.50
CA ASN A 176 -6.76 18.96 0.84
C ASN A 176 -6.97 20.08 -0.20
N THR A 177 -6.08 20.20 -1.18
CA THR A 177 -6.22 21.16 -2.29
C THR A 177 -6.73 20.51 -3.58
N GLY A 178 -7.35 19.32 -3.48
CA GLY A 178 -7.65 18.36 -4.55
C GLY A 178 -8.35 18.90 -5.82
N ALA A 179 -8.39 18.09 -6.90
CA ALA A 179 -8.95 18.49 -8.21
C ALA A 179 -10.43 18.92 -8.14
N LEU A 180 -11.12 18.43 -7.11
CA LEU A 180 -12.52 18.76 -6.80
C LEU A 180 -12.66 19.95 -5.83
N PHE A 181 -11.56 20.62 -5.47
CA PHE A 181 -11.59 21.82 -4.64
C PHE A 181 -12.45 22.91 -5.32
N GLY A 182 -13.51 23.33 -4.64
CA GLY A 182 -14.50 24.28 -5.16
C GLY A 182 -15.69 23.65 -5.89
N THR A 183 -15.72 22.33 -6.10
CA THR A 183 -16.93 21.61 -6.57
C THR A 183 -17.64 21.02 -5.35
N PRO A 184 -18.83 21.51 -4.97
CA PRO A 184 -19.59 20.94 -3.86
C PRO A 184 -19.93 19.48 -4.16
N THR A 185 -19.32 18.56 -3.45
CA THR A 185 -19.71 17.15 -3.44
C THR A 185 -20.54 16.88 -2.18
N PRO A 186 -21.55 16.00 -2.24
CA PRO A 186 -22.25 15.54 -1.04
C PRO A 186 -21.24 15.01 -0.01
N PRO A 187 -21.53 15.13 1.30
CA PRO A 187 -20.73 14.48 2.34
C PRO A 187 -20.62 12.98 2.02
N GLY A 188 -19.41 12.53 1.70
CA GLY A 188 -19.16 11.19 1.18
C GLY A 188 -17.74 10.72 1.45
N ARG A 189 -17.44 9.48 1.06
CA ARG A 189 -16.10 8.91 1.17
C ARG A 189 -15.21 9.44 0.05
N LEU A 190 -14.75 10.67 0.22
CA LEU A 190 -13.84 11.29 -0.73
C LEU A 190 -12.43 10.74 -0.51
N PHE A 191 -11.78 10.35 -1.60
CA PHE A 191 -10.39 9.92 -1.56
C PHE A 191 -9.47 11.10 -1.20
N GLY A 192 -8.48 10.84 -0.35
CA GLY A 192 -7.39 11.78 -0.08
C GLY A 192 -7.66 12.87 0.95
N ILE A 193 -8.90 13.21 1.31
CA ILE A 193 -9.15 14.29 2.28
C ILE A 193 -8.48 14.00 3.62
N ASP A 194 -7.69 14.95 4.11
CA ASP A 194 -6.89 14.86 5.34
C ASP A 194 -5.98 13.63 5.43
N MET A 195 -5.69 12.96 4.32
CA MET A 195 -4.83 11.79 4.27
C MET A 195 -3.40 12.14 4.75
N PRO A 196 -2.84 11.38 5.70
CA PRO A 196 -1.44 11.55 6.10
C PRO A 196 -0.47 11.33 4.93
N ILE A 197 0.65 12.06 4.90
CA ILE A 197 1.75 11.80 3.95
C ILE A 197 2.24 10.37 4.15
N ILE A 198 2.52 10.01 5.40
CA ILE A 198 2.79 8.64 5.85
C ILE A 198 1.93 8.37 7.08
N ASP A 199 1.05 7.36 6.99
CA ASP A 199 0.24 6.84 8.09
C ASP A 199 0.90 5.55 8.64
N PRO A 200 1.53 5.59 9.84
CA PRO A 200 2.23 4.44 10.40
C PRO A 200 1.34 3.19 10.49
N GLY A 201 1.78 2.10 9.87
CA GLY A 201 1.07 0.83 9.84
C GLY A 201 -0.03 0.73 8.79
N ASN A 202 -0.30 1.79 8.03
CA ASN A 202 -1.40 1.84 7.07
C ASN A 202 -0.98 2.46 5.72
N PRO A 203 -0.28 1.68 4.86
CA PRO A 203 0.14 2.15 3.55
C PRO A 203 -1.04 2.55 2.65
N GLY A 204 -2.18 1.84 2.76
CA GLY A 204 -3.42 2.20 2.07
C GLY A 204 -4.00 3.57 2.47
N ASN A 205 -3.61 4.13 3.62
CA ASN A 205 -4.00 5.48 4.03
C ASN A 205 -2.83 6.49 3.97
N SER A 206 -1.78 6.19 3.19
CA SER A 206 -0.59 7.04 3.06
C SER A 206 -0.55 7.71 1.68
N TRP A 207 -0.66 9.04 1.65
CA TRP A 207 -0.68 9.83 0.41
C TRP A 207 0.58 9.65 -0.43
N LEU A 208 1.75 9.49 0.21
CA LEU A 208 3.02 9.25 -0.48
C LEU A 208 2.95 8.02 -1.38
N GLN A 209 2.25 6.97 -0.93
CA GLN A 209 2.13 5.73 -1.68
C GLN A 209 1.41 5.96 -3.00
N TYR A 210 0.25 6.60 -2.95
CA TYR A 210 -0.50 6.95 -4.17
C TYR A 210 0.25 7.91 -5.07
N LYS A 211 1.04 8.83 -4.49
CA LYS A 211 1.86 9.77 -5.26
C LYS A 211 2.93 9.10 -6.12
N VAL A 212 3.59 8.06 -5.60
CA VAL A 212 4.58 7.30 -6.37
C VAL A 212 3.95 6.30 -7.33
N GLU A 213 2.70 5.91 -7.09
CA GLU A 213 1.95 5.02 -8.00
C GLU A 213 1.51 5.68 -9.32
N ILE A 214 1.37 7.01 -9.36
CA ILE A 214 0.95 7.72 -10.58
C ILE A 214 1.98 7.53 -11.71
N ALA A 215 3.27 7.45 -11.36
CA ALA A 215 4.33 7.29 -12.33
C ALA A 215 4.28 5.90 -12.97
N ASN A 216 4.55 5.84 -14.28
CA ASN A 216 4.81 4.57 -14.97
C ASN A 216 6.02 3.88 -14.36
N GLU A 217 6.03 2.54 -14.30
CA GLU A 217 7.27 1.82 -14.04
C GLU A 217 8.29 2.07 -15.16
N PRO A 218 9.59 2.07 -14.86
CA PRO A 218 10.60 2.23 -15.90
C PRO A 218 10.58 1.01 -16.84
N PRO A 219 10.51 1.19 -18.17
CA PRO A 219 10.47 0.06 -19.11
C PRO A 219 11.79 -0.74 -19.11
N ASN A 220 12.90 -0.09 -18.76
CA ASN A 220 14.21 -0.68 -18.61
C ASN A 220 14.83 -0.14 -17.30
N PRO A 221 14.60 -0.79 -16.15
CA PRO A 221 15.15 -0.34 -14.88
C PRO A 221 16.68 -0.38 -14.92
N LEU A 222 17.30 0.75 -14.59
CA LEU A 222 18.74 0.82 -14.40
C LEU A 222 19.10 0.22 -13.03
N PRO A 223 20.30 -0.38 -12.88
CA PRO A 223 20.77 -0.85 -11.59
C PRO A 223 20.78 0.30 -10.57
N ALA A 224 20.28 0.05 -9.37
CA ALA A 224 20.38 1.02 -8.28
C ALA A 224 21.85 1.27 -7.93
N PRO A 225 22.27 2.54 -7.77
CA PRO A 225 23.61 2.86 -7.31
C PRO A 225 23.77 2.38 -5.86
N ARG A 226 25.02 2.15 -5.45
CA ARG A 226 25.31 1.77 -4.08
C ARG A 226 25.24 2.99 -3.19
N VAL A 227 24.07 3.26 -2.62
CA VAL A 227 23.92 4.26 -1.58
C VAL A 227 24.09 3.59 -0.21
N THR A 228 25.01 4.10 0.59
CA THR A 228 25.23 3.62 1.96
C THR A 228 24.87 4.67 2.98
N CYS A 229 24.07 4.28 3.97
CA CYS A 229 23.72 5.10 5.11
C CYS A 229 24.46 4.57 6.34
N PRO A 230 25.20 5.41 7.10
CA PRO A 230 25.98 4.97 8.26
C PRO A 230 25.19 4.19 9.32
N GLY A 231 23.89 4.48 9.48
CA GLY A 231 23.00 3.78 10.42
C GLY A 231 22.38 2.49 9.89
N ALA A 232 22.67 2.08 8.64
CA ALA A 232 22.12 0.86 8.07
C ALA A 232 22.73 -0.40 8.71
N PRO A 233 21.93 -1.43 9.00
CA PRO A 233 22.44 -2.71 9.48
C PRO A 233 23.26 -3.42 8.40
N THR A 234 24.19 -4.28 8.81
CA THR A 234 25.04 -5.09 7.92
C THR A 234 24.36 -6.37 7.40
N THR A 235 23.08 -6.57 7.75
CA THR A 235 22.32 -7.75 7.34
C THR A 235 22.00 -7.71 5.84
N ALA A 236 21.86 -8.90 5.25
CA ALA A 236 21.49 -9.04 3.84
C ALA A 236 20.16 -8.34 3.54
N ALA A 237 20.04 -7.80 2.32
CA ALA A 237 18.80 -7.21 1.82
C ALA A 237 17.64 -8.21 1.94
N PRO A 238 16.42 -7.73 2.21
CA PRO A 238 15.27 -8.61 2.31
C PRO A 238 15.00 -9.26 0.96
N ALA A 239 14.46 -10.48 0.99
CA ALA A 239 13.94 -11.12 -0.22
C ALA A 239 12.82 -10.25 -0.83
N PRO A 240 12.62 -10.27 -2.15
CA PRO A 240 11.47 -9.63 -2.78
C PRO A 240 10.17 -10.15 -2.16
N TYR A 241 9.22 -9.24 -1.94
CA TYR A 241 7.86 -9.62 -1.57
C TYR A 241 7.09 -10.03 -2.82
N GLU A 242 6.44 -11.19 -2.76
CA GLU A 242 5.55 -11.67 -3.82
C GLU A 242 4.15 -11.87 -3.23
N PRO A 243 3.14 -11.14 -3.69
CA PRO A 243 1.75 -11.39 -3.33
C PRO A 243 1.33 -12.83 -3.65
N LEU A 244 0.51 -13.43 -2.79
CA LEU A 244 -0.07 -14.78 -2.98
C LEU A 244 -1.08 -14.82 -4.13
N VAL A 245 -1.55 -13.66 -4.56
CA VAL A 245 -2.40 -13.51 -5.73
C VAL A 245 -1.61 -12.77 -6.77
N SER A 246 -1.41 -13.40 -7.92
CA SER A 246 -0.87 -12.72 -9.08
C SER A 246 -1.84 -11.61 -9.51
N THR A 247 -1.41 -10.37 -9.33
CA THR A 247 -2.00 -9.18 -9.94
C THR A 247 -0.99 -8.61 -10.94
N PRO A 248 -1.45 -7.91 -12.00
CA PRO A 248 -0.52 -7.15 -12.83
C PRO A 248 0.27 -6.19 -11.94
N HIS A 249 1.61 -6.24 -11.99
CA HIS A 249 2.47 -5.37 -11.17
C HIS A 249 2.16 -3.89 -11.44
N ALA A 250 2.04 -3.51 -12.72
CA ALA A 250 1.70 -2.15 -13.11
C ALA A 250 0.18 -1.97 -13.27
N PRO A 251 -0.39 -0.84 -12.78
CA PRO A 251 -1.74 -0.43 -13.18
C PRO A 251 -1.82 -0.20 -14.69
N SER A 252 -3.01 -0.39 -15.26
CA SER A 252 -3.29 0.04 -16.64
C SER A 252 -3.17 1.56 -16.77
N GLU A 253 -2.95 2.07 -17.99
CA GLU A 253 -2.94 3.51 -18.24
C GLU A 253 -4.27 4.18 -17.88
N ALA A 254 -5.39 3.51 -18.15
CA ALA A 254 -6.72 3.97 -17.75
C ALA A 254 -6.82 4.12 -16.22
N GLU A 255 -6.35 3.12 -15.46
CA GLU A 255 -6.42 3.14 -14.01
C GLU A 255 -5.45 4.17 -13.40
N ARG A 256 -4.27 4.39 -13.99
CA ARG A 256 -3.39 5.52 -13.60
C ARG A 256 -4.02 6.86 -13.87
N THR A 257 -4.72 7.01 -15.00
CA THR A 257 -5.44 8.24 -15.32
C THR A 257 -6.54 8.51 -14.29
N VAL A 258 -7.24 7.47 -13.85
CA VAL A 258 -8.19 7.58 -12.73
C VAL A 258 -7.45 8.05 -11.48
N LEU A 259 -6.35 7.40 -11.09
CA LEU A 259 -5.57 7.80 -9.91
C LEU A 259 -5.07 9.25 -9.99
N ASP A 260 -4.54 9.68 -11.12
CA ASP A 260 -4.03 11.04 -11.36
C ASP A 260 -5.12 12.11 -11.15
N ASN A 261 -6.37 11.81 -11.54
CA ASN A 261 -7.50 12.71 -11.30
C ASN A 261 -7.81 12.92 -9.81
N TYR A 262 -7.45 11.96 -8.94
CA TYR A 262 -7.67 12.04 -7.49
C TYR A 262 -6.43 12.47 -6.71
N VAL A 263 -5.22 12.25 -7.24
CA VAL A 263 -3.95 12.50 -6.55
C VAL A 263 -3.24 13.71 -7.16
N LEU A 264 -3.64 14.92 -6.77
CA LEU A 264 -3.16 16.18 -7.37
C LEU A 264 -1.66 16.43 -7.30
N GLY A 265 -1.12 17.03 -8.36
CA GLY A 265 0.27 17.44 -8.49
C GLY A 265 1.00 16.58 -9.52
N GLN A 266 2.22 16.93 -9.87
CA GLN A 266 2.97 16.14 -10.85
C GLN A 266 3.27 14.73 -10.32
N VAL A 267 3.51 13.81 -11.25
CA VAL A 267 3.93 12.44 -10.93
C VAL A 267 5.25 12.47 -10.16
N MET A 268 5.43 11.52 -9.24
CA MET A 268 6.65 11.37 -8.46
C MET A 268 7.33 10.02 -8.76
N PRO A 269 8.66 10.00 -8.98
CA PRO A 269 9.57 11.12 -9.20
C PRO A 269 9.15 11.98 -10.39
N TYR A 270 9.53 13.26 -10.36
CA TYR A 270 9.24 14.17 -11.46
C TYR A 270 9.87 13.63 -12.76
N PRO A 271 9.11 13.55 -13.85
CA PRO A 271 9.65 13.06 -15.11
C PRO A 271 10.66 14.09 -15.60
N THR A 272 11.89 13.65 -15.85
CA THR A 272 12.89 14.52 -16.47
C THR A 272 12.57 14.68 -17.95
N LEU A 273 12.72 15.91 -18.48
CA LEU A 273 12.53 16.19 -19.91
C LEU A 273 13.70 15.65 -20.77
N GLN A 274 14.71 15.07 -20.13
CA GLN A 274 15.88 14.48 -20.78
C GLN A 274 15.69 12.96 -20.86
N PRO A 275 16.36 12.28 -21.82
CA PRO A 275 16.41 10.82 -21.79
C PRO A 275 16.88 10.34 -20.41
N LEU A 276 16.17 9.37 -19.84
CA LEU A 276 16.47 8.75 -18.55
C LEU A 276 17.90 8.19 -18.58
N SER A 277 18.87 8.99 -18.15
CA SER A 277 20.30 8.71 -18.31
C SER A 277 20.95 8.26 -17.01
N SER A 278 20.27 8.48 -15.88
CA SER A 278 20.68 8.04 -14.56
C SER A 278 19.54 7.33 -13.83
N TYR A 279 19.88 6.51 -12.83
CA TYR A 279 18.90 5.84 -11.98
C TYR A 279 17.99 6.83 -11.24
N GLY A 280 18.52 7.95 -10.76
CA GLY A 280 17.76 8.96 -10.03
C GLY A 280 16.67 9.65 -10.85
N ASP A 281 16.83 9.66 -12.18
CA ASP A 281 15.82 10.21 -13.10
C ASP A 281 14.67 9.24 -13.38
N GLN A 282 14.85 7.94 -13.08
CA GLN A 282 13.86 6.92 -13.37
C GLN A 282 12.75 6.89 -12.31
N PRO A 283 11.50 6.60 -12.72
CA PRO A 283 10.45 6.30 -11.77
C PRO A 283 10.77 5.07 -10.92
N LEU A 284 10.02 4.90 -9.83
CA LEU A 284 10.22 3.75 -8.96
C LEU A 284 9.78 2.46 -9.65
N THR A 285 10.57 1.39 -9.49
CA THR A 285 10.17 0.02 -9.88
C THR A 285 9.11 -0.52 -8.92
N PHE A 286 8.41 -1.60 -9.31
CA PHE A 286 7.49 -2.30 -8.41
C PHE A 286 8.13 -2.65 -7.05
N GLU A 287 9.34 -3.23 -7.06
CA GLU A 287 10.03 -3.65 -5.83
C GLU A 287 10.41 -2.47 -4.92
N GLU A 288 10.72 -1.31 -5.50
CA GLU A 288 11.01 -0.09 -4.74
C GLU A 288 9.75 0.47 -4.08
N ARG A 289 8.61 0.45 -4.79
CA ARG A 289 7.31 0.85 -4.23
C ARG A 289 6.87 -0.11 -3.13
N GLU A 290 7.03 -1.41 -3.33
CA GLU A 290 6.78 -2.44 -2.32
C GLU A 290 7.64 -2.24 -1.07
N ARG A 291 8.94 -1.93 -1.22
CA ARG A 291 9.80 -1.64 -0.05
C ARG A 291 9.30 -0.45 0.76
N ILE A 292 8.88 0.63 0.10
CA ILE A 292 8.29 1.80 0.79
C ILE A 292 7.01 1.38 1.51
N ARG A 293 6.12 0.67 0.84
CA ARG A 293 4.85 0.20 1.40
C ARG A 293 5.06 -0.77 2.58
N LEU A 294 5.99 -1.70 2.50
CA LEU A 294 6.41 -2.63 3.55
C LEU A 294 7.01 -1.90 4.75
N TRP A 295 7.84 -0.89 4.51
CA TRP A 295 8.32 -0.06 5.58
C TRP A 295 7.17 0.68 6.29
N ILE A 296 6.26 1.31 5.54
CA ILE A 296 5.10 2.00 6.11
C ILE A 296 4.23 1.05 6.93
N SER A 297 3.96 -0.18 6.46
CA SER A 297 3.16 -1.18 7.20
C SER A 297 3.82 -1.62 8.51
N GLN A 298 5.14 -1.51 8.62
CA GLN A 298 5.91 -1.90 9.80
C GLN A 298 6.14 -0.76 10.80
N LEU A 299 5.83 0.49 10.41
CA LEU A 299 5.91 1.64 11.30
C LEU A 299 4.90 1.54 12.44
N ARG A 300 5.32 1.97 13.64
CA ARG A 300 4.46 2.08 14.81
C ARG A 300 4.26 3.54 15.18
N SER A 301 3.02 3.93 15.45
CA SER A 301 2.71 5.27 15.95
C SER A 301 3.45 5.54 17.26
N GLY A 302 4.11 6.69 17.34
CA GLY A 302 4.88 7.13 18.53
C GLY A 302 6.28 6.54 18.70
N GLN A 303 6.68 5.56 17.88
CA GLN A 303 8.05 5.03 17.92
C GLN A 303 8.97 5.89 17.04
N PRO A 304 10.08 6.48 17.53
CA PRO A 304 10.97 7.29 16.69
C PRO A 304 11.58 6.44 15.55
N LEU A 305 11.83 7.07 14.41
CA LEU A 305 12.57 6.45 13.31
C LEU A 305 14.06 6.24 13.71
N PRO A 306 14.72 5.17 13.20
CA PRO A 306 16.14 4.99 13.43
C PRO A 306 16.96 6.12 12.80
N GLU A 307 18.07 6.51 13.43
CA GLU A 307 18.98 7.51 12.89
C GLU A 307 19.91 6.90 11.84
N CYS A 308 19.73 7.30 10.58
CA CYS A 308 20.46 6.71 9.46
C CYS A 308 21.81 7.39 9.17
N GLY A 309 22.05 8.57 9.73
CA GLY A 309 23.13 9.47 9.30
C GLY A 309 22.90 10.02 7.89
N LEU A 310 23.91 10.69 7.35
CA LEU A 310 23.87 11.17 5.96
C LEU A 310 24.21 10.03 5.01
N CYS A 311 23.26 9.62 4.18
CA CYS A 311 23.50 8.64 3.14
C CYS A 311 24.40 9.21 2.04
N GLN A 312 25.31 8.40 1.53
CA GLN A 312 26.24 8.77 0.47
C GLN A 312 26.21 7.72 -0.64
N GLU A 313 26.16 8.19 -1.89
CA GLU A 313 26.40 7.36 -3.07
C GLU A 313 27.90 7.05 -3.15
N GLN A 314 28.24 5.77 -3.37
CA GLN A 314 29.62 5.26 -3.47
C GLN A 314 30.07 5.09 -4.91
#